data_AF-A0A9R0YJG0-F1
#
_entry.id   AF-A0A9R0YJG0-F1
#
_cell.length_a   1.000
_cell.length_b   1.000
_cell.length_c   1.000
_cell.angle_alpha   90.00
_cell.angle_beta   90.00
_cell.angle_gamma   90.00
#
_symmetry.space_group_name_H-M   'P 1'
#
loop_
_entity.id
_entity.type
_entity.pdbx_description
1 polymer ?
#
loop_
_entity_poly.entity_id
_entity_poly.type
_entity_poly.pdbx_seq_one_letter_code
_entity_poly.pdbx_strand_id
1 'polypeptide(L)'
;MCSVCGTSENLWICLICGNVGCGRYKGGHAIEHWKETEHCYSLELETQKIVEEYNDLLTSQLDKQRNYYESLLSEVKEENEKEISAATSKAVSMMKLQKLQAKLDKCLEEKSFLDDINANLVKNQEMWKERVRKVQEREQAALKLKDEKIEKLEAELRDLIAHIECQNAVAAAPGSISSDIQGGTILPGPSAPSSSSSPVRPTKDRKRN
;
A
#
# COMPACT_ATOMS: atom_id res chain seq x y z
N MET A 1 36.74 51.68 65.64
CA MET A 1 36.95 52.34 66.95
C MET A 1 37.28 53.81 66.68
N CYS A 2 36.80 54.75 67.50
CA CYS A 2 37.09 56.17 67.33
C CYS A 2 38.58 56.46 67.54
N SER A 3 39.20 57.21 66.63
CA SER A 3 40.64 57.53 66.63
C SER A 3 41.11 58.34 67.85
N VAL A 4 40.18 59.03 68.53
CA VAL A 4 40.51 59.94 69.64
C VAL A 4 40.22 59.32 71.01
N CYS A 5 38.99 58.86 71.25
CA CYS A 5 38.57 58.37 72.57
C CYS A 5 38.39 56.85 72.68
N GLY A 6 38.63 56.09 71.61
CA GLY A 6 38.59 54.62 71.68
C GLY A 6 37.18 53.99 71.77
N THR A 7 36.10 54.77 71.68
CA THR A 7 34.74 54.18 71.68
C THR A 7 34.48 53.32 70.43
N SER A 8 33.62 52.31 70.55
CA SER A 8 33.19 51.41 69.48
C SER A 8 31.78 51.68 68.96
N GLU A 9 31.04 52.59 69.58
CA GLU A 9 29.63 52.87 69.29
C GLU A 9 29.46 54.21 68.57
N ASN A 10 28.39 54.32 67.76
CA ASN A 10 28.03 55.53 67.01
C ASN A 10 29.25 56.14 66.27
N LEU A 11 29.89 55.31 65.45
CA LEU A 11 31.09 55.68 64.70
C LEU A 11 30.75 56.23 63.33
N TRP A 12 31.47 57.28 62.94
CA TRP A 12 31.32 57.98 61.69
C TRP A 12 32.67 58.01 60.98
N ILE A 13 32.70 57.60 59.71
CA ILE A 13 33.88 57.68 58.87
C ILE A 13 33.81 58.90 57.95
N CYS A 14 34.90 59.66 57.86
CA CYS A 14 35.07 60.70 56.85
C CYS A 14 35.36 60.04 55.49
N LEU A 15 34.55 60.33 54.47
CA LEU A 15 34.73 59.75 53.14
C LEU A 15 35.84 60.41 52.31
N ILE A 16 36.38 61.54 52.78
CA ILE A 16 37.46 62.27 52.08
C ILE A 16 38.84 61.75 52.51
N CYS A 17 39.03 61.45 53.80
CA CYS A 17 40.35 61.10 54.35
C CYS A 17 40.37 59.82 55.21
N GLY A 18 39.22 59.16 55.42
CA GLY A 18 39.13 57.91 56.18
C GLY A 18 39.19 58.03 57.71
N ASN A 19 39.22 59.24 58.29
CA ASN A 19 39.22 59.40 59.75
C ASN A 19 37.91 58.88 60.37
N VAL A 20 38.00 58.16 61.49
CA VAL A 20 36.85 57.59 62.21
C VAL A 20 36.64 58.31 63.54
N GLY A 21 35.57 59.10 63.64
CA GLY A 21 35.16 59.83 64.84
C GLY A 21 33.90 59.24 65.47
N CYS A 22 33.68 59.47 66.77
CA CYS A 22 32.38 59.18 67.38
C CYS A 22 31.40 60.32 67.15
N GLY A 23 30.11 59.99 67.11
CA GLY A 23 29.05 60.94 66.80
C GLY A 23 28.78 61.95 67.90
N ARG A 24 27.86 62.86 67.59
CA ARG A 24 27.56 64.07 68.38
C ARG A 24 27.06 63.76 69.80
N TYR A 25 26.36 62.65 69.98
CA TYR A 25 25.80 62.23 71.27
C TYR A 25 26.78 61.40 72.11
N LYS A 26 28.02 61.20 71.64
CA LYS A 26 29.10 60.58 72.40
C LYS A 26 30.15 61.65 72.72
N GLY A 27 31.28 61.66 72.01
CA GLY A 27 32.36 62.63 72.18
C GLY A 27 32.44 63.69 71.08
N GLY A 28 31.65 63.59 70.01
CA GLY A 28 31.65 64.59 68.94
C GLY A 28 32.94 64.67 68.11
N HIS A 29 33.85 63.70 68.20
CA HIS A 29 35.13 63.76 67.45
C HIS A 29 34.93 63.78 65.92
N ALA A 30 33.80 63.29 65.40
CA ALA A 30 33.47 63.42 63.98
C ALA A 30 33.17 64.88 63.57
N ILE A 31 32.56 65.69 64.45
CA ILE A 31 32.29 67.11 64.17
C ILE A 31 33.54 67.98 64.40
N GLU A 32 34.38 67.63 65.37
CA GLU A 32 35.68 68.28 65.56
C GLU A 32 36.57 68.09 64.34
N HIS A 33 36.66 66.86 63.82
CA HIS A 33 37.36 66.56 62.57
C HIS A 33 36.91 67.45 61.41
N TRP A 34 35.59 67.65 61.25
CA TRP A 34 35.07 68.55 60.21
C TRP A 34 35.49 70.01 60.42
N LYS A 35 35.47 70.51 61.66
CA LYS A 35 35.88 71.90 61.96
C LYS A 35 37.36 72.15 61.65
N GLU A 36 38.20 71.13 61.84
CA GLU A 36 39.64 71.25 61.64
C GLU A 36 40.06 71.06 60.17
N THR A 37 39.36 70.19 59.45
CA THR A 37 39.78 69.75 58.10
C THR A 37 38.85 70.19 56.97
N GLU A 38 37.70 70.77 57.31
CA GLU A 38 36.61 71.12 56.38
C GLU A 38 36.09 69.94 55.54
N HIS A 39 36.38 68.71 55.94
CA HIS A 39 35.86 67.51 55.28
C HIS A 39 34.35 67.35 55.53
N CYS A 40 33.55 67.66 54.51
CA CYS A 40 32.10 67.78 54.63
C CYS A 40 31.30 66.48 54.42
N TYR A 41 31.94 65.37 54.03
CA TYR A 41 31.27 64.09 53.79
C TYR A 41 31.66 63.05 54.84
N SER A 42 30.68 62.57 55.60
CA SER A 42 30.83 61.49 56.57
C SER A 42 29.66 60.51 56.53
N LEU A 43 29.91 59.27 56.95
CA LEU A 43 28.94 58.18 56.96
C LEU A 43 28.96 57.47 58.32
N GLU A 44 27.77 57.19 58.86
CA GLU A 44 27.62 56.37 60.06
C GLU A 44 27.84 54.89 59.73
N LEU A 45 28.83 54.27 60.37
CA LEU A 45 29.27 52.91 60.08
C LEU A 45 28.27 51.84 60.53
N GLU A 46 27.48 52.12 61.57
CA GLU A 46 26.54 51.16 62.17
C GLU A 46 25.33 50.89 61.26
N THR A 47 24.95 51.87 60.44
CA THR A 47 23.76 51.76 59.57
C THR A 47 23.95 50.82 58.38
N GLN A 48 25.18 50.40 58.05
CA GLN A 48 25.55 49.52 56.92
C GLN A 48 24.90 49.85 55.56
N LYS A 49 24.32 51.05 55.40
CA LYS A 49 23.40 51.37 54.31
C LYS A 49 24.01 51.23 52.92
N ILE A 50 25.29 51.58 52.75
CA ILE A 50 25.98 51.41 51.46
C ILE A 50 26.15 49.93 51.10
N VAL A 51 26.39 49.07 52.10
CA VAL A 51 26.57 47.63 51.89
C VAL A 51 25.24 47.00 51.46
N GLU A 52 24.14 47.38 52.11
CA GLU A 52 22.79 46.93 51.75
C GLU A 52 22.42 47.35 50.31
N GLU A 53 22.56 48.65 49.98
CA GLU A 53 22.26 49.16 48.64
C GLU A 53 23.14 48.51 47.55
N TYR A 54 24.42 48.26 47.84
CA TYR A 54 25.30 47.54 46.93
C TYR A 54 24.88 46.08 46.74
N ASN A 55 24.51 45.39 47.83
CA ASN A 55 24.03 44.01 47.78
C ASN A 55 22.73 43.90 47.00
N ASP A 56 21.80 44.85 47.17
CA ASP A 56 20.54 44.90 46.43
C ASP A 56 20.78 45.12 44.94
N LEU A 57 21.68 46.05 44.59
CA LEU A 57 22.07 46.29 43.20
C LEU A 57 22.70 45.05 42.57
N LEU A 58 23.63 44.40 43.28
CA LEU A 58 24.32 43.20 42.81
C LEU A 58 23.34 42.05 42.63
N THR A 59 22.45 41.82 43.60
CA THR A 59 21.43 40.78 43.55
C THR A 59 20.48 41.03 42.37
N SER A 60 20.01 42.27 42.20
CA SER A 60 19.18 42.65 41.05
C SER A 60 19.86 42.40 39.71
N GLN A 61 21.16 42.67 39.60
CA GLN A 61 21.92 42.39 38.38
C GLN A 61 22.05 40.89 38.12
N LEU A 62 22.37 40.10 39.14
CA LEU A 62 22.49 38.64 39.02
C LEU A 62 21.15 37.99 38.68
N ASP A 63 20.05 38.45 39.28
CA ASP A 63 18.70 37.97 38.97
C ASP A 63 18.32 38.29 37.52
N LYS A 64 18.65 39.50 37.03
CA LYS A 64 18.40 39.85 35.62
C LYS A 64 19.16 38.93 34.67
N GLN A 65 20.42 38.65 34.95
CA GLN A 65 21.22 37.74 34.13
C GLN A 65 20.68 36.31 34.20
N ARG A 66 20.38 35.80 35.39
CA ARG A 66 19.78 34.46 35.57
C ARG A 66 18.50 34.34 34.74
N ASN A 67 17.57 35.27 34.92
CA ASN A 67 16.28 35.24 34.24
C ASN A 67 16.43 35.32 32.71
N TYR A 68 17.38 36.12 32.21
CA TYR A 68 17.68 36.20 30.77
C TYR A 68 18.12 34.85 30.21
N TYR A 69 19.10 34.20 30.84
CA TYR A 69 19.62 32.92 30.36
C TYR A 69 18.63 31.77 30.59
N GLU A 70 17.87 31.78 31.68
CA GLU A 70 16.79 30.82 31.91
C GLU A 70 15.71 30.94 30.83
N SER A 71 15.31 32.15 30.46
CA SER A 71 14.35 32.39 29.38
C SER A 71 14.89 31.86 28.04
N LEU A 72 16.13 32.20 27.70
CA LEU A 72 16.75 31.76 26.45
C LEU A 72 16.89 30.23 26.39
N LEU A 73 17.30 29.59 27.50
CA LEU A 73 17.36 28.14 27.60
C LEU A 73 15.98 27.49 27.51
N SER A 74 14.96 28.10 28.12
CA SER A 74 13.58 27.61 28.05
C SER A 74 13.05 27.67 26.62
N GLU A 75 13.30 28.77 25.90
CA GLU A 75 12.88 28.95 24.51
C GLU A 75 13.51 27.90 23.59
N VAL A 76 14.84 27.72 23.67
CA VAL A 76 15.54 26.70 22.88
C VAL A 76 15.07 25.28 23.22
N LYS A 77 14.81 24.99 24.50
CA LYS A 77 14.27 23.69 24.91
C LYS A 77 12.89 23.45 24.33
N GLU A 78 11.99 24.43 24.41
CA GLU A 78 10.62 24.33 23.90
C GLU A 78 10.61 24.18 22.37
N GLU A 79 11.46 24.92 21.66
CA GLU A 79 11.60 24.81 20.21
C GLU A 79 12.11 23.42 19.80
N ASN A 80 13.15 22.92 20.46
CA ASN A 80 13.68 21.58 20.20
C ASN A 80 12.66 20.47 20.53
N GLU A 81 11.91 20.59 21.63
CA GLU A 81 10.85 19.64 21.96
C GLU A 81 9.74 19.63 20.90
N LYS A 82 9.34 20.80 20.39
CA LYS A 82 8.39 20.92 19.28
C LYS A 82 8.92 20.26 18.01
N GLU A 83 10.18 20.50 17.65
CA GLU A 83 10.81 19.90 16.48
C GLU A 83 10.88 18.37 16.58
N ILE A 84 11.33 17.85 17.73
CA ILE A 84 11.38 16.40 18.01
C ILE A 84 9.99 15.79 17.92
N SER A 85 8.98 16.42 18.52
CA SER A 85 7.59 15.96 18.49
C SER A 85 7.05 15.92 17.05
N ALA A 86 7.28 16.99 16.26
CA ALA A 86 6.86 17.06 14.87
C ALA A 86 7.55 16.00 14.00
N ALA A 87 8.87 15.83 14.14
CA ALA A 87 9.63 14.82 13.43
C ALA A 87 9.16 13.40 13.77
N THR A 88 8.90 13.13 15.06
CA THR A 88 8.39 11.83 15.53
C THR A 88 7.01 11.53 14.96
N SER A 89 6.08 12.49 15.00
CA SER A 89 4.74 12.36 14.42
C SER A 89 4.79 12.10 12.90
N LYS A 90 5.67 12.81 12.19
CA LYS A 90 5.89 12.62 10.75
C LYS A 90 6.47 11.23 10.44
N ALA A 91 7.42 10.74 11.21
CA ALA A 91 7.99 9.40 11.03
C ALA A 91 6.92 8.30 11.23
N VAL A 92 6.09 8.42 12.26
CA VAL A 92 5.00 7.46 12.54
C VAL A 92 3.97 7.44 11.41
N SER A 93 3.57 8.60 10.91
CA SER A 93 2.62 8.68 9.77
C SER A 93 3.21 8.12 8.48
N MET A 94 4.48 8.40 8.19
CA MET A 94 5.19 7.83 7.03
C MET A 94 5.27 6.30 7.10
N MET A 95 5.55 5.73 8.28
CA MET A 95 5.59 4.26 8.46
C MET A 95 4.21 3.62 8.22
N LYS A 96 3.13 4.27 8.64
CA LYS A 96 1.76 3.80 8.36
C LYS A 96 1.47 3.83 6.86
N LEU A 97 1.86 4.90 6.16
CA LEU A 97 1.69 5.01 4.72
C LEU A 97 2.46 3.91 3.97
N GLN A 98 3.72 3.64 4.35
CA GLN A 98 4.52 2.56 3.75
C GLN A 98 3.87 1.18 3.94
N LYS A 99 3.31 0.90 5.13
CA LYS A 99 2.58 -0.36 5.38
C LYS A 99 1.33 -0.49 4.52
N LEU A 100 0.59 0.59 4.32
CA LEU A 100 -0.60 0.59 3.47
C LEU A 100 -0.21 0.41 2.00
N GLN A 101 0.85 1.08 1.54
CA GLN A 101 1.36 0.93 0.18
C GLN A 101 1.77 -0.52 -0.10
N ALA A 102 2.53 -1.15 0.80
CA ALA A 102 2.94 -2.54 0.64
C ALA A 102 1.75 -3.53 0.57
N LYS A 103 0.68 -3.26 1.33
CA LYS A 103 -0.56 -4.05 1.24
C LYS A 103 -1.27 -3.86 -0.10
N LEU A 104 -1.32 -2.62 -0.58
CA LEU A 104 -1.91 -2.31 -1.88
C LEU A 104 -1.16 -3.00 -3.01
N ASP A 105 0.17 -2.93 -3.02
CA ASP A 105 1.01 -3.56 -4.04
C ASP A 105 0.79 -5.09 -4.07
N LYS A 106 0.74 -5.72 -2.89
CA LYS A 106 0.43 -7.15 -2.78
C LYS A 106 -0.96 -7.50 -3.34
N CYS A 107 -1.98 -6.69 -3.02
CA CYS A 107 -3.32 -6.92 -3.57
C CYS A 107 -3.38 -6.74 -5.09
N LEU A 108 -2.57 -5.85 -5.66
CA LEU A 108 -2.48 -5.67 -7.10
C LEU A 108 -1.83 -6.88 -7.79
N GLU A 109 -0.77 -7.44 -7.20
CA GLU A 109 -0.14 -8.68 -7.69
C GLU A 109 -1.12 -9.87 -7.65
N GLU A 110 -1.81 -10.05 -6.52
CA GLU A 110 -2.83 -11.10 -6.36
C GLU A 110 -3.96 -10.95 -7.40
N LYS A 111 -4.41 -9.71 -7.64
CA LYS A 111 -5.42 -9.42 -8.67
C LYS A 111 -4.90 -9.79 -10.07
N SER A 112 -3.69 -9.36 -10.43
CA SER A 112 -3.10 -9.68 -11.74
C SER A 112 -3.01 -11.18 -11.97
N PHE A 113 -2.60 -11.93 -10.94
CA PHE A 113 -2.52 -13.39 -11.00
C PHE A 113 -3.89 -14.04 -11.20
N LEU A 114 -4.92 -13.57 -10.48
CA LEU A 114 -6.29 -14.07 -10.65
C LEU A 114 -6.87 -13.73 -12.03
N ASP A 115 -6.59 -12.53 -12.54
CA ASP A 115 -7.00 -12.10 -13.88
C ASP A 115 -6.38 -13.01 -14.96
N ASP A 116 -5.09 -13.37 -14.82
CA ASP A 116 -4.40 -14.29 -15.72
C ASP A 116 -5.01 -15.71 -15.68
N ILE A 117 -5.28 -16.25 -14.49
CA ILE A 117 -5.93 -17.56 -14.35
C ILE A 117 -7.32 -17.53 -14.97
N ASN A 118 -8.12 -16.51 -14.66
CA ASN A 118 -9.48 -16.40 -15.17
C ASN A 118 -9.50 -16.31 -16.70
N ALA A 119 -8.61 -15.51 -17.29
CA ALA A 119 -8.44 -15.42 -18.74
C ALA A 119 -8.10 -16.78 -19.37
N ASN A 120 -7.21 -17.56 -18.73
CA ASN A 120 -6.87 -18.90 -19.20
C ASN A 120 -8.05 -19.88 -19.09
N LEU A 121 -8.81 -19.84 -17.98
CA LEU A 121 -9.99 -20.68 -17.79
C LEU A 121 -11.09 -20.37 -18.79
N VAL A 122 -11.36 -19.09 -19.07
CA VAL A 122 -12.34 -18.66 -20.07
C VAL A 122 -11.95 -19.19 -21.45
N LYS A 123 -10.69 -19.00 -21.88
CA LYS A 123 -10.19 -19.54 -23.15
C LYS A 123 -10.34 -21.05 -23.23
N ASN A 124 -10.02 -21.76 -22.16
CA ASN A 124 -10.16 -23.21 -22.10
C ASN A 124 -11.63 -23.64 -22.21
N GLN A 125 -12.52 -22.95 -21.48
CA GLN A 125 -13.96 -23.19 -21.54
C GLN A 125 -14.53 -22.96 -22.94
N GLU A 126 -14.13 -21.88 -23.62
CA GLU A 126 -14.52 -21.59 -25.01
C GLU A 126 -14.06 -22.68 -25.97
N MET A 127 -12.81 -23.14 -25.83
CA MET A 127 -12.29 -24.24 -26.65
C MET A 127 -13.10 -25.52 -26.46
N TRP A 128 -13.49 -25.86 -25.23
CA TRP A 128 -14.32 -27.05 -24.98
C TRP A 128 -15.73 -26.91 -25.52
N LYS A 129 -16.36 -25.74 -25.32
CA LYS A 129 -17.68 -25.44 -25.91
C LYS A 129 -17.66 -25.62 -27.42
N GLU A 130 -16.63 -25.10 -28.09
CA GLU A 130 -16.46 -25.22 -29.53
C GLU A 130 -16.20 -26.67 -29.98
N ARG A 131 -15.42 -27.45 -29.21
CA ARG A 131 -15.21 -28.88 -29.48
C ARG A 131 -16.50 -29.68 -29.37
N VAL A 132 -17.28 -29.44 -28.31
CA VAL A 132 -18.58 -30.06 -28.10
C VAL A 132 -19.52 -29.71 -29.26
N ARG A 133 -19.60 -28.44 -29.64
CA ARG A 133 -20.40 -28.00 -30.80
C ARG A 133 -20.04 -28.75 -32.07
N LYS A 134 -18.73 -28.84 -32.39
CA LYS A 134 -18.26 -29.56 -33.59
C LYS A 134 -18.60 -31.05 -33.57
N VAL A 135 -18.49 -31.71 -32.42
CA VAL A 135 -18.85 -33.12 -32.29
C VAL A 135 -20.35 -33.30 -32.48
N GLN A 136 -21.15 -32.44 -31.85
CA GLN A 136 -22.62 -32.47 -31.94
C GLN A 136 -23.11 -32.23 -33.39
N GLU A 137 -22.49 -31.31 -34.12
CA GLU A 137 -22.80 -31.08 -35.55
C GLU A 137 -22.46 -32.29 -36.42
N ARG A 138 -21.31 -32.93 -36.19
CA ARG A 138 -20.91 -34.14 -36.92
C ARG A 138 -21.85 -35.31 -36.64
N GLU A 139 -22.22 -35.50 -35.38
CA GLU A 139 -23.16 -36.53 -34.97
C GLU A 139 -24.54 -36.30 -35.59
N GLN A 140 -25.05 -35.07 -35.54
CA GLN A 140 -26.33 -34.71 -36.16
C GLN A 140 -26.32 -34.91 -37.68
N ALA A 141 -25.24 -34.57 -38.36
CA ALA A 141 -25.09 -34.83 -39.80
C ALA A 141 -25.07 -36.35 -40.12
N ALA A 142 -24.40 -37.15 -39.27
CA ALA A 142 -24.36 -38.60 -39.43
C ALA A 142 -25.73 -39.25 -39.19
N LEU A 143 -26.51 -38.75 -38.21
CA LEU A 143 -27.88 -39.18 -37.98
C LEU A 143 -28.77 -38.88 -39.20
N LYS A 144 -28.74 -37.65 -39.72
CA LYS A 144 -29.48 -37.29 -40.93
C LYS A 144 -29.17 -38.20 -42.13
N LEU A 145 -27.90 -38.51 -42.35
CA LEU A 145 -27.50 -39.40 -43.45
C LEU A 145 -28.06 -40.83 -43.27
N LYS A 146 -28.10 -41.32 -42.02
CA LYS A 146 -28.69 -42.63 -41.71
C LYS A 146 -30.20 -42.61 -41.90
N ASP A 147 -30.88 -41.55 -41.46
CA ASP A 147 -32.33 -41.38 -41.64
C ASP A 147 -32.69 -41.32 -43.13
N GLU A 148 -31.97 -40.54 -43.94
CA GLU A 148 -32.13 -40.51 -45.40
C GLU A 148 -31.92 -41.89 -46.04
N LYS A 149 -30.98 -42.70 -45.52
CA LYS A 149 -30.75 -44.05 -46.03
C LYS A 149 -31.86 -45.00 -45.62
N ILE A 150 -32.37 -44.89 -44.39
CA ILE A 150 -33.54 -45.64 -43.93
C ILE A 150 -34.73 -45.31 -44.82
N GLU A 151 -35.02 -44.03 -45.07
CA GLU A 151 -36.14 -43.60 -45.91
C GLU A 151 -36.04 -44.17 -47.33
N LYS A 152 -34.85 -44.17 -47.93
CA LYS A 152 -34.60 -44.78 -49.26
C LYS A 152 -34.84 -46.29 -49.23
N LEU A 153 -34.29 -47.00 -48.25
CA LEU A 153 -34.48 -48.45 -48.12
C LEU A 153 -35.94 -48.80 -47.84
N GLU A 154 -36.65 -48.00 -47.05
CA GLU A 154 -38.08 -48.17 -46.82
C GLU A 154 -38.90 -47.94 -48.10
N ALA A 155 -38.53 -46.97 -48.94
CA ALA A 155 -39.15 -46.77 -50.25
C ALA A 155 -38.93 -47.97 -51.18
N GLU A 156 -37.70 -48.47 -51.27
CA GLU A 156 -37.37 -49.69 -52.02
C GLU A 156 -38.18 -50.90 -51.53
N LEU A 157 -38.32 -51.08 -50.21
CA LEU A 157 -39.15 -52.13 -49.63
C LEU A 157 -40.64 -51.97 -49.98
N ARG A 158 -41.17 -50.74 -49.94
CA ARG A 158 -42.57 -50.47 -50.35
C ARG A 158 -42.81 -50.84 -51.82
N ASP A 159 -41.89 -50.48 -52.70
CA ASP A 159 -41.98 -50.80 -54.14
C ASP A 159 -41.93 -52.32 -54.37
N LEU A 160 -41.05 -53.04 -53.65
CA LEU A 160 -40.96 -54.49 -53.70
C LEU A 160 -42.24 -55.18 -53.20
N ILE A 161 -42.82 -54.69 -52.09
CA ILE A 161 -44.10 -55.19 -51.57
C ILE A 161 -45.19 -55.00 -52.62
N ALA A 162 -45.32 -53.80 -53.20
CA ALA A 162 -46.30 -53.52 -54.24
C ALA A 162 -46.12 -54.42 -55.47
N HIS A 163 -44.88 -54.70 -55.87
CA HIS A 163 -44.58 -55.61 -56.97
C HIS A 163 -45.04 -57.05 -56.67
N ILE A 164 -44.73 -57.57 -55.48
CA ILE A 164 -45.13 -58.91 -55.04
C ILE A 164 -46.66 -59.02 -54.93
N GLU A 165 -47.32 -58.00 -54.38
CA GLU A 165 -48.78 -57.95 -54.30
C GLU A 165 -49.43 -57.95 -55.68
N CYS A 166 -48.87 -57.21 -56.64
CA CYS A 166 -49.31 -57.25 -58.04
C CYS A 166 -49.13 -58.65 -58.66
N GLN A 167 -47.97 -59.30 -58.45
CA GLN A 167 -47.73 -60.67 -58.93
C GLN A 167 -48.73 -61.66 -58.34
N ASN A 168 -49.02 -61.55 -57.04
CA ASN A 168 -49.98 -62.40 -56.35
C ASN A 168 -51.43 -62.13 -56.81
N ALA A 169 -51.80 -60.87 -57.06
CA ALA A 169 -53.11 -60.51 -57.61
C ALA A 169 -53.31 -61.04 -59.04
N VAL A 170 -52.26 -61.01 -59.87
CA VAL A 170 -52.23 -61.62 -61.22
C VAL A 170 -52.32 -63.15 -61.13
N ALA A 171 -51.68 -63.77 -60.14
CA ALA A 171 -51.76 -65.22 -59.90
C ALA A 171 -53.11 -65.67 -59.30
N ALA A 172 -53.80 -64.81 -58.55
CA ALA A 172 -55.11 -65.09 -57.94
C ALA A 172 -56.30 -64.76 -58.87
N ALA A 173 -56.07 -64.14 -60.03
CA ALA A 173 -57.11 -63.91 -61.03
C ALA A 173 -57.54 -65.25 -61.67
N PRO A 174 -58.84 -65.59 -61.73
CA PRO A 174 -59.28 -66.84 -62.32
C PRO A 174 -59.24 -66.76 -63.85
N GLY A 175 -58.25 -67.44 -64.45
CA GLY A 175 -58.30 -68.08 -65.76
C GLY A 175 -58.58 -67.21 -67.02
N SER A 176 -57.66 -67.33 -67.99
CA SER A 176 -57.63 -66.72 -69.34
C SER A 176 -57.04 -65.31 -69.33
N ILE A 177 -55.83 -65.09 -69.86
CA ILE A 177 -55.56 -65.08 -71.30
C ILE A 177 -54.15 -65.58 -71.61
N SER A 178 -54.08 -66.31 -72.72
CA SER A 178 -52.95 -66.92 -73.39
C SER A 178 -51.99 -65.92 -74.06
N SER A 179 -50.77 -66.40 -74.28
CA SER A 179 -49.78 -66.07 -75.33
C SER A 179 -48.64 -65.09 -75.02
N ASP A 180 -47.46 -65.70 -74.98
CA ASP A 180 -46.23 -65.34 -75.72
C ASP A 180 -45.63 -63.94 -75.53
N ILE A 181 -44.48 -63.88 -74.85
CA ILE A 181 -43.17 -63.77 -75.52
C ILE A 181 -42.05 -64.11 -74.53
N GLN A 182 -41.30 -65.12 -74.95
CA GLN A 182 -40.04 -65.65 -74.46
C GLN A 182 -38.91 -64.62 -74.59
N GLY A 183 -38.11 -64.40 -73.53
CA GLY A 183 -36.99 -63.44 -73.58
C GLY A 183 -36.09 -63.39 -72.35
N GLY A 184 -35.30 -64.45 -72.14
CA GLY A 184 -33.89 -64.40 -71.68
C GLY A 184 -33.49 -63.58 -70.43
N THR A 185 -33.25 -64.31 -69.34
CA THR A 185 -32.45 -63.98 -68.14
C THR A 185 -30.99 -63.58 -68.44
N ILE A 186 -30.44 -62.56 -67.76
CA ILE A 186 -29.05 -62.55 -67.23
C ILE A 186 -29.00 -61.79 -65.88
N LEU A 187 -28.33 -62.43 -64.91
CA LEU A 187 -28.11 -62.09 -63.49
C LEU A 187 -27.08 -60.96 -63.21
N PRO A 188 -26.98 -60.49 -61.94
CA PRO A 188 -26.12 -59.38 -61.50
C PRO A 188 -24.73 -59.78 -60.91
N GLY A 189 -23.70 -58.91 -61.17
CA GLY A 189 -22.47 -58.62 -60.37
C GLY A 189 -21.42 -59.74 -60.13
N PRO A 190 -20.17 -59.47 -59.66
CA PRO A 190 -19.65 -58.24 -59.04
C PRO A 190 -18.16 -57.83 -59.33
N SER A 191 -17.81 -56.61 -58.89
CA SER A 191 -16.58 -56.11 -58.22
C SER A 191 -15.15 -56.43 -58.71
N ALA A 192 -14.42 -55.35 -59.02
CA ALA A 192 -12.96 -55.29 -59.08
C ALA A 192 -12.31 -55.37 -57.67
N PRO A 193 -11.13 -56.01 -57.52
CA PRO A 193 -10.33 -55.93 -56.30
C PRO A 193 -9.34 -54.75 -56.32
N SER A 194 -9.25 -54.10 -55.17
CA SER A 194 -8.26 -53.11 -54.75
C SER A 194 -6.92 -53.75 -54.32
N SER A 195 -5.79 -53.14 -54.65
CA SER A 195 -4.52 -53.19 -53.88
C SER A 195 -3.60 -52.05 -54.33
N SER A 196 -3.45 -50.98 -53.55
CA SER A 196 -2.43 -50.79 -52.49
C SER A 196 -0.97 -50.79 -52.99
N SER A 197 -0.41 -49.60 -53.23
CA SER A 197 1.03 -49.35 -53.30
C SER A 197 1.38 -48.06 -52.55
N SER A 198 2.18 -48.21 -51.50
CA SER A 198 2.77 -47.19 -50.60
C SER A 198 3.64 -46.14 -51.34
N PRO A 199 4.14 -45.06 -50.69
CA PRO A 199 5.32 -45.21 -49.83
C PRO A 199 5.38 -44.35 -48.55
N VAL A 200 6.08 -44.93 -47.58
CA VAL A 200 6.68 -44.33 -46.39
C VAL A 200 7.83 -43.39 -46.77
N ARG A 201 7.96 -42.24 -46.08
CA ARG A 201 9.21 -41.61 -45.53
C ARG A 201 9.02 -40.10 -45.22
N PRO A 202 9.92 -39.43 -44.51
CA PRO A 202 10.54 -39.74 -43.22
C PRO A 202 10.46 -38.55 -42.24
N THR A 203 11.05 -38.76 -41.06
CA THR A 203 11.26 -37.85 -39.94
C THR A 203 11.95 -36.52 -40.26
N LYS A 204 11.67 -35.49 -39.43
CA LYS A 204 12.69 -34.51 -39.02
C LYS A 204 12.35 -33.83 -37.70
N ASP A 205 13.31 -33.92 -36.79
CA ASP A 205 13.51 -33.13 -35.58
C ASP A 205 13.15 -31.64 -35.73
N ARG A 206 12.67 -31.03 -34.64
CA ARG A 206 13.34 -29.85 -34.08
C ARG A 206 12.95 -29.53 -32.64
N LYS A 207 14.02 -29.33 -31.88
CA LYS A 207 14.18 -28.86 -30.51
C LYS A 207 14.03 -27.32 -30.44
N ARG A 208 13.89 -26.81 -29.20
CA ARG A 208 13.81 -25.41 -28.69
C ARG A 208 12.42 -24.78 -28.71
N ASN A 209 12.01 -24.03 -27.68
CA ASN A 209 12.76 -23.31 -26.64
C ASN A 209 11.95 -23.28 -25.34
#